data_AF-M5B1I0-F1
#
_entry.id   AF-M5B1I0-F1
#
_cell.length_a   1.000
_cell.length_b   1.000
_cell.length_c   1.000
_cell.angle_alpha   90.00
_cell.angle_beta   90.00
_cell.angle_gamma   90.00
#
_symmetry.space_group_name_H-M   'P 1'
#
loop_
_entity.id
_entity.type
_entity.pdbx_description
1 polymer ?
#
loop_
_entity_poly.entity_id
_entity_poly.type
_entity_poly.pdbx_seq_one_letter_code
_entity_poly.pdbx_strand_id
1 'polypeptide(L)'
;MLCGIGLGILIMMGWCLTQMNRPLSQLPTQQQLDVLGSKNYFTFAQLVEAALRTMTRLFIGMLWSLAFSLVFGVMAARYKTARYFILPLVNLLESVPLRGFLTFTTAWFMGWFPNNVLGVEAVAIFGVFTAQAWNIMLVLYQSLRVTPKELLTVADQFGCNSW
;
A
#
# COMPACT_ATOMS: atom_id res chain seq x y z
N MET A 1 -20.69 8.09 13.19
CA MET A 1 -20.06 6.84 12.72
C MET A 1 -18.64 7.06 12.17
N LEU A 2 -18.39 8.04 11.29
CA LEU A 2 -17.06 8.32 10.71
C LEU A 2 -15.96 8.66 11.75
N CYS A 3 -16.27 9.44 12.79
CA CYS A 3 -15.29 9.79 13.83
C CYS A 3 -14.81 8.59 14.67
N GLY A 4 -15.67 7.58 14.87
CA GLY A 4 -15.32 6.37 15.65
C GLY A 4 -14.37 5.44 14.88
N ILE A 5 -14.56 5.33 13.56
CA ILE A 5 -13.68 4.55 12.68
C ILE A 5 -12.31 5.22 12.58
N GLY A 6 -12.28 6.55 12.43
CA GLY A 6 -11.03 7.33 12.42
C GLY A 6 -10.22 7.17 13.71
N LEU A 7 -10.87 7.26 14.87
CA LEU A 7 -10.22 7.03 16.17
C LEU A 7 -9.70 5.59 16.32
N GLY A 8 -10.48 4.60 15.87
CA GLY A 8 -10.04 3.19 15.89
C GLY A 8 -8.80 2.93 15.04
N ILE A 9 -8.72 3.53 13.85
CA ILE A 9 -7.55 3.43 12.96
C ILE A 9 -6.32 4.10 13.58
N LEU A 10 -6.49 5.28 14.20
CA LEU A 10 -5.38 6.00 14.86
C LEU A 10 -4.83 5.23 16.06
N ILE A 11 -5.70 4.63 16.88
CA ILE A 11 -5.30 3.79 18.01
C ILE A 11 -4.57 2.53 17.51
N MET A 12 -5.08 1.89 16.46
CA MET A 12 -4.45 0.73 15.82
C MET A 12 -3.07 1.07 15.26
N MET A 13 -2.94 2.20 14.56
CA MET A 13 -1.67 2.71 14.03
C MET A 13 -0.68 3.03 15.15
N GLY A 14 -1.11 3.71 16.21
CA GLY A 14 -0.27 4.01 17.37
C GLY A 14 0.24 2.75 18.05
N TRP A 15 -0.63 1.76 18.24
CA TRP A 15 -0.25 0.47 18.82
C TRP A 15 0.72 -0.29 17.92
N CYS A 16 0.48 -0.31 16.61
CA CYS A 16 1.38 -0.96 15.64
C CYS A 16 2.77 -0.30 15.62
N LEU A 17 2.85 1.03 15.65
CA LEU A 17 4.12 1.77 15.68
C LEU A 17 4.94 1.44 16.94
N THR A 18 4.31 1.31 18.11
CA THR A 18 5.01 0.90 19.34
C THR A 18 5.49 -0.55 19.29
N GLN A 19 4.81 -1.39 18.52
CA GLN A 19 5.13 -2.80 18.31
C GLN A 19 6.25 -3.01 17.27
N MET A 20 6.48 -2.03 16.39
CA MET A 20 7.49 -2.08 15.33
C MET A 20 8.91 -1.85 15.83
N ASN A 21 9.10 -1.25 17.02
CA ASN A 21 10.43 -0.98 17.59
C ASN A 21 11.01 -2.18 18.37
N ARG A 22 10.43 -3.37 18.22
CA ARG A 22 10.89 -4.59 18.90
C ARG A 22 12.03 -5.24 18.10
N PRO A 23 12.99 -5.92 18.77
CA PRO A 23 14.08 -6.61 18.08
C PRO A 23 13.57 -7.82 17.28
N LEU A 24 14.13 -8.05 16.09
CA LEU A 24 13.77 -9.16 15.18
C LEU A 24 13.88 -10.55 15.82
N SER A 25 14.71 -10.71 16.86
CA SER A 25 14.93 -11.98 17.57
C SER A 25 13.71 -12.50 18.34
N GLN A 26 12.66 -11.69 18.49
CA GLN A 26 11.41 -12.08 19.15
C GLN A 26 10.35 -12.64 18.21
N LEU A 27 10.56 -12.59 16.88
CA LEU A 27 9.61 -13.13 15.92
C LEU A 27 9.80 -14.65 15.81
N PRO A 28 8.73 -15.46 15.98
CA PRO A 28 8.81 -16.91 15.79
C PRO A 28 9.29 -17.23 14.38
N THR A 29 10.33 -18.05 14.27
CA THR A 29 10.86 -18.48 12.96
C THR A 29 9.88 -19.47 12.34
N GLN A 30 9.70 -19.46 11.00
CA GLN A 30 8.73 -20.31 10.30
C GLN A 30 8.87 -21.81 10.65
N GLN A 31 10.10 -22.28 10.85
CA GLN A 31 10.41 -23.63 11.35
C GLN A 31 9.83 -23.95 12.75
N GLN A 32 9.69 -22.96 13.64
CA GLN A 32 9.08 -23.17 14.95
C GLN A 32 7.55 -23.30 14.83
N LEU A 33 6.92 -22.60 13.90
CA LEU A 33 5.46 -22.64 13.69
C LEU A 33 4.99 -23.99 13.12
N ASP A 34 5.79 -24.60 12.23
CA ASP A 34 5.47 -25.88 11.60
C ASP A 34 5.61 -27.08 12.56
N VAL A 35 6.60 -27.05 13.47
CA VAL A 35 6.82 -28.10 14.49
C VAL A 35 5.75 -28.06 15.58
N LEU A 36 5.12 -26.91 15.77
CA LEU A 36 4.17 -26.62 16.84
C LEU A 36 2.69 -26.69 16.40
N GLY A 37 2.43 -27.19 15.19
CA GLY A 37 1.13 -27.23 14.52
C GLY A 37 0.01 -28.04 15.18
N SER A 38 0.01 -28.25 16.50
CA SER A 38 -0.98 -29.09 17.15
C SER A 38 -1.89 -28.45 18.21
N LYS A 39 -1.48 -27.58 19.15
CA LYS A 39 -2.43 -27.27 20.27
C LYS A 39 -2.61 -25.86 20.85
N ASN A 40 -1.71 -24.88 20.74
CA ASN A 40 -1.85 -23.65 21.57
C ASN A 40 -1.50 -22.29 20.91
N TYR A 41 -1.25 -22.20 19.59
CA TYR A 41 -0.84 -20.95 18.93
C TYR A 41 -1.99 -20.12 18.33
N PHE A 42 -3.21 -20.66 18.35
CA PHE A 42 -4.41 -20.00 17.83
C PHE A 42 -5.27 -19.44 18.97
N THR A 43 -4.66 -18.82 19.97
CA THR A 43 -5.46 -18.04 20.93
C THR A 43 -6.11 -16.90 20.17
N PHE A 44 -7.42 -16.69 20.33
CA PHE A 44 -8.17 -15.66 19.61
C PHE A 44 -7.48 -14.29 19.65
N ALA A 45 -6.90 -13.92 20.80
CA ALA A 45 -6.15 -12.67 20.96
C ALA A 45 -4.91 -12.56 20.06
N GLN A 46 -4.16 -13.64 19.84
CA GLN A 46 -2.96 -13.66 18.99
C GLN A 46 -3.34 -13.54 17.50
N LEU A 47 -4.42 -14.20 17.10
CA LEU A 47 -4.99 -14.06 15.76
C LEU A 47 -5.44 -12.63 15.48
N VAL A 48 -6.13 -12.01 16.44
CA VAL A 48 -6.57 -10.61 16.35
C VAL A 48 -5.36 -9.68 16.29
N GLU A 49 -4.32 -9.87 17.12
CA GLU A 49 -3.08 -9.08 17.04
C GLU A 49 -2.41 -9.18 15.66
N ALA A 50 -2.26 -10.39 15.12
CA ALA A 50 -1.65 -10.61 13.80
C ALA A 50 -2.49 -9.99 12.67
N ALA A 51 -3.82 -10.10 12.77
CA ALA A 51 -4.75 -9.47 11.82
C ALA A 51 -4.64 -7.95 11.88
N LEU A 52 -4.62 -7.34 13.07
CA LEU A 52 -4.49 -5.89 13.24
C LEU A 52 -3.17 -5.35 12.68
N ARG A 53 -2.05 -6.05 12.89
CA ARG A 53 -0.76 -5.69 12.27
C ARG A 53 -0.84 -5.71 10.76
N THR A 54 -1.40 -6.77 10.19
CA THR A 54 -1.54 -6.93 8.73
C THR A 54 -2.47 -5.86 8.15
N MET A 55 -3.61 -5.61 8.79
CA MET A 55 -4.54 -4.53 8.41
C MET A 55 -3.87 -3.17 8.42
N THR A 56 -3.03 -2.88 9.42
CA THR A 56 -2.29 -1.61 9.49
C THR A 56 -1.35 -1.44 8.30
N ARG A 57 -0.55 -2.47 7.97
CA ARG A 57 0.35 -2.45 6.80
C ARG A 57 -0.41 -2.25 5.49
N LEU A 58 -1.53 -2.96 5.33
CA LEU A 58 -2.38 -2.85 4.15
C LEU A 58 -2.99 -1.45 4.03
N PHE A 59 -3.49 -0.90 5.13
CA PHE A 59 -4.09 0.43 5.16
C PHE A 59 -3.08 1.53 4.83
N ILE A 60 -1.88 1.48 5.44
CA ILE A 60 -0.80 2.42 5.12
C ILE A 60 -0.39 2.29 3.64
N GLY A 61 -0.19 1.06 3.17
CA GLY A 61 0.12 0.77 1.77
C GLY A 61 -0.94 1.30 0.81
N MET A 62 -2.23 1.17 1.16
CA MET A 62 -3.36 1.72 0.40
C MET A 62 -3.38 3.24 0.37
N LEU A 63 -3.19 3.90 1.50
CA LEU A 63 -3.11 5.36 1.53
C LEU A 63 -1.97 5.87 0.64
N TRP A 64 -0.80 5.22 0.71
CA TRP A 64 0.33 5.60 -0.13
C TRP A 64 0.08 5.32 -1.61
N SER A 65 -0.57 4.20 -1.91
CA SER A 65 -0.97 3.85 -3.29
C SER A 65 -1.96 4.86 -3.84
N LEU A 66 -2.95 5.27 -3.04
CA LEU A 66 -3.93 6.27 -3.44
C LEU A 66 -3.28 7.63 -3.69
N ALA A 67 -2.41 8.09 -2.79
CA ALA A 67 -1.68 9.34 -2.97
C ALA A 67 -0.84 9.33 -4.26
N PHE A 68 -0.11 8.23 -4.49
CA PHE A 68 0.65 8.01 -5.73
C PHE A 68 -0.25 8.02 -6.97
N SER A 69 -1.36 7.26 -6.94
CA SER A 69 -2.30 7.18 -8.07
C SER A 69 -2.92 8.54 -8.37
N LEU A 70 -3.29 9.33 -7.36
CA LEU A 70 -3.81 10.68 -7.57
C LEU A 70 -2.77 11.58 -8.22
N VAL A 71 -1.52 11.58 -7.76
CA VAL A 71 -0.46 12.43 -8.33
C VAL A 71 -0.13 12.01 -9.76
N PHE A 72 0.24 10.75 -9.98
CA PHE A 72 0.73 10.28 -11.28
C PHE A 72 -0.41 9.98 -12.27
N GLY A 73 -1.54 9.49 -11.79
CA GLY A 73 -2.72 9.23 -12.62
C GLY A 73 -3.35 10.50 -13.17
N VAL A 74 -3.51 11.53 -12.34
CA VAL A 74 -3.99 12.85 -12.80
C VAL A 74 -2.97 13.51 -13.73
N MET A 75 -1.67 13.40 -13.42
CA MET A 75 -0.61 13.93 -14.29
C MET A 75 -0.60 13.25 -15.67
N ALA A 76 -0.74 11.93 -15.72
CA ALA A 76 -0.85 11.17 -16.97
C ALA A 76 -2.13 11.50 -17.76
N ALA A 77 -3.23 11.82 -17.07
CA ALA A 77 -4.48 12.23 -17.69
C ALA A 77 -4.39 13.63 -18.31
N ARG A 78 -3.80 14.60 -17.60
CA ARG A 78 -3.70 16.00 -18.05
C ARG A 78 -2.61 16.23 -19.10
N TYR A 79 -1.42 15.62 -18.96
CA TYR A 79 -0.29 15.90 -19.84
C TYR A 79 -0.06 14.79 -20.87
N LYS A 80 -0.08 15.16 -22.16
CA LYS A 80 0.21 14.23 -23.27
C LYS A 80 1.63 13.65 -23.18
N THR A 81 2.63 14.46 -22.83
CA THR A 81 4.02 14.00 -22.69
C THR A 81 4.18 13.02 -21.53
N ALA A 82 3.62 13.34 -20.37
CA ALA A 82 3.68 12.46 -19.20
C ALA A 82 3.03 11.09 -19.49
N ARG A 83 1.92 11.07 -20.24
CA ARG A 83 1.26 9.85 -20.70
C ARG A 83 2.21 8.89 -21.44
N TYR A 84 3.02 9.41 -22.36
CA TYR A 84 3.93 8.57 -23.17
C TYR A 84 5.05 7.93 -22.35
N PHE A 85 5.46 8.53 -21.24
CA PHE A 85 6.47 7.95 -20.34
C PHE A 85 5.86 7.08 -19.24
N ILE A 86 4.80 7.57 -18.58
CA ILE A 86 4.21 6.91 -17.40
C ILE A 86 3.55 5.58 -17.78
N LEU A 87 2.72 5.53 -18.82
CA LEU A 87 1.98 4.31 -19.14
C LEU A 87 2.88 3.12 -19.52
N PRO A 88 3.88 3.26 -20.41
CA PRO A 88 4.78 2.15 -20.71
C PRO A 88 5.60 1.71 -19.50
N LEU A 89 6.03 2.65 -18.66
CA LEU A 89 6.80 2.35 -17.45
C LEU A 89 5.95 1.60 -16.42
N VAL A 90 4.70 2.02 -16.20
CA VAL A 90 3.76 1.34 -15.31
C VAL A 90 3.43 -0.06 -15.83
N ASN A 91 3.15 -0.21 -17.12
CA ASN A 91 2.88 -1.51 -17.73
C ASN A 91 4.10 -2.46 -17.63
N LEU A 92 5.31 -1.92 -17.81
CA LEU A 92 6.54 -2.70 -17.63
C LEU A 92 6.70 -3.14 -16.18
N LEU A 93 6.56 -2.22 -15.22
CA LEU A 93 6.72 -2.52 -13.80
C LEU A 93 5.63 -3.44 -13.26
N GLU A 94 4.40 -3.37 -13.78
CA GLU A 94 3.31 -4.28 -13.44
C GLU A 94 3.59 -5.72 -13.93
N SER A 95 4.25 -5.86 -15.08
CA SER A 95 4.61 -7.18 -15.62
C SER A 95 5.76 -7.86 -14.87
N VAL A 96 6.57 -7.10 -14.10
CA VAL A 96 7.68 -7.64 -13.34
C VAL A 96 7.15 -8.50 -12.20
N PRO A 97 7.62 -9.75 -12.04
CA PRO A 97 7.22 -10.56 -10.90
C PRO A 97 7.63 -9.89 -9.60
N LEU A 98 6.63 -9.42 -8.85
CA LEU A 98 6.82 -8.74 -7.56
C LEU A 98 7.75 -9.53 -6.62
N ARG A 99 7.71 -10.86 -6.72
CA ARG A 99 8.54 -11.81 -5.95
C ARG A 99 10.04 -11.61 -6.17
N GLY A 100 10.48 -11.21 -7.36
CA GLY A 100 11.89 -10.96 -7.67
C GLY A 100 12.37 -9.57 -7.25
N PHE A 101 11.51 -8.56 -7.36
CA PHE A 101 11.83 -7.20 -6.90
C PHE A 101 11.90 -7.10 -5.37
N LEU A 102 11.01 -7.82 -4.67
CA LEU A 102 10.98 -7.85 -3.21
C LEU A 102 12.28 -8.36 -2.60
N THR A 103 13.00 -9.29 -3.23
CA THR A 103 14.25 -9.82 -2.66
C THR A 103 15.33 -8.75 -2.60
N PHE A 104 15.46 -7.94 -3.65
CA PHE A 104 16.38 -6.81 -3.69
C PHE A 104 15.98 -5.72 -2.69
N THR A 105 14.70 -5.33 -2.67
CA THR A 105 14.25 -4.27 -1.77
C THR A 105 14.25 -4.71 -0.30
N THR A 106 14.06 -6.01 -0.03
CA THR A 106 14.24 -6.56 1.32
C THR A 106 15.65 -6.34 1.82
N ALA A 107 16.67 -6.68 1.02
CA ALA A 107 18.06 -6.42 1.38
C ALA A 107 18.33 -4.93 1.58
N TRP A 108 17.76 -4.08 0.73
CA TRP A 108 17.88 -2.63 0.83
C TRP A 108 17.31 -2.06 2.14
N PHE A 109 16.06 -2.40 2.48
CA PHE A 109 15.38 -1.90 3.68
C PHE A 109 15.94 -2.52 4.97
N MET A 110 16.33 -3.79 4.96
CA MET A 110 17.00 -4.41 6.11
C MET A 110 18.38 -3.80 6.36
N GLY A 111 19.09 -3.37 5.31
CA GLY A 111 20.37 -2.66 5.44
C GLY A 111 20.23 -1.28 6.09
N TRP A 112 19.12 -0.57 5.87
CA TRP A 112 18.84 0.72 6.50
C TRP A 112 18.34 0.62 7.94
N PHE A 113 17.66 -0.48 8.31
CA PHE A 113 17.16 -0.72 9.66
C PHE A 113 17.64 -2.06 10.22
N PRO A 114 18.95 -2.20 10.54
CA PRO A 114 19.48 -3.43 11.07
C PRO A 114 18.85 -3.78 12.43
N ASN A 115 18.52 -5.05 12.64
CA ASN A 115 18.00 -5.61 13.90
C ASN A 115 16.63 -5.09 14.39
N ASN A 116 15.91 -4.27 13.62
CA ASN A 116 14.57 -3.80 13.99
C ASN A 116 13.44 -4.34 13.10
N VAL A 117 12.30 -4.69 13.71
CA VAL A 117 11.09 -5.17 13.00
C VAL A 117 10.58 -4.13 12.00
N LEU A 118 10.89 -2.84 12.21
CA LEU A 118 10.67 -1.75 11.24
C LEU A 118 11.15 -2.07 9.81
N GLY A 119 12.29 -2.74 9.65
CA GLY A 119 12.81 -3.08 8.32
C GLY A 119 11.87 -4.02 7.56
N VAL A 120 11.38 -5.05 8.23
CA VAL A 120 10.45 -6.05 7.64
C VAL A 120 9.09 -5.43 7.36
N GLU A 121 8.63 -4.54 8.24
CA GLU A 121 7.38 -3.80 8.11
C GLU A 121 7.40 -2.85 6.92
N ALA A 122 8.51 -2.11 6.74
CA ALA A 122 8.72 -1.24 5.59
C ALA A 122 8.71 -2.03 4.27
N VAL A 123 9.37 -3.20 4.24
CA VAL A 123 9.33 -4.12 3.09
C VAL A 123 7.90 -4.56 2.79
N ALA A 124 7.12 -4.91 3.82
CA ALA A 124 5.74 -5.33 3.65
C ALA A 124 4.85 -4.20 3.11
N ILE A 125 4.96 -2.98 3.66
CA ILE A 125 4.21 -1.80 3.19
C ILE A 125 4.59 -1.47 1.74
N PHE A 126 5.89 -1.49 1.43
CA PHE A 126 6.40 -1.25 0.09
C PHE A 126 5.93 -2.32 -0.91
N GLY A 127 5.88 -3.58 -0.49
CA GLY A 127 5.33 -4.69 -1.26
C GLY A 127 3.85 -4.49 -1.58
N VAL A 128 3.04 -4.14 -0.58
CA VAL A 128 1.62 -3.80 -0.77
C VAL A 128 1.47 -2.64 -1.74
N PHE A 129 2.20 -1.55 -1.50
CA PHE A 129 2.19 -0.37 -2.35
C PHE A 129 2.48 -0.73 -3.82
N THR A 130 3.60 -1.41 -4.07
CA THR A 130 4.03 -1.75 -5.43
C THR A 130 3.07 -2.73 -6.09
N ALA A 131 2.44 -3.64 -5.35
CA ALA A 131 1.49 -4.60 -5.91
C ALA A 131 0.20 -3.95 -6.44
N GLN A 132 -0.22 -2.83 -5.85
CA GLN A 132 -1.56 -2.28 -6.09
C GLN A 132 -1.56 -0.86 -6.68
N ALA A 133 -0.48 -0.08 -6.49
CA ALA A 133 -0.42 1.31 -6.93
C ALA A 133 -0.57 1.46 -8.45
N TRP A 134 0.01 0.54 -9.22
CA TRP A 134 -0.11 0.50 -10.68
C TRP A 134 -1.56 0.32 -11.12
N ASN A 135 -2.23 -0.68 -10.55
CA ASN A 135 -3.63 -1.00 -10.85
C ASN A 135 -4.56 0.18 -10.54
N ILE A 136 -4.42 0.78 -9.34
CA ILE A 136 -5.27 1.93 -8.95
C ILE A 136 -4.99 3.13 -9.85
N MET A 137 -3.72 3.38 -10.22
CA MET A 137 -3.36 4.49 -11.10
C MET A 137 -3.96 4.31 -12.50
N LEU A 138 -3.90 3.11 -13.07
CA LEU A 138 -4.44 2.82 -14.40
C LEU A 138 -5.96 2.95 -14.42
N VAL A 139 -6.65 2.41 -13.42
CA VAL A 139 -8.11 2.54 -13.29
C VAL A 139 -8.52 4.01 -13.18
N LEU A 140 -7.82 4.80 -12.35
CA LEU A 140 -8.07 6.23 -12.23
C LEU A 140 -7.83 6.95 -13.56
N TYR A 141 -6.70 6.67 -14.22
CA TYR A 141 -6.35 7.26 -15.50
C TYR A 141 -7.42 6.99 -16.58
N GLN A 142 -7.90 5.74 -16.66
CA GLN A 142 -8.96 5.35 -17.60
C GLN A 142 -10.27 6.07 -17.27
N SER A 143 -10.66 6.10 -16.00
CA SER A 143 -11.88 6.80 -15.55
C SER A 143 -11.88 8.27 -15.97
N LEU A 144 -10.77 8.98 -15.77
CA LEU A 144 -10.62 10.39 -16.17
C LEU A 144 -10.68 10.61 -17.69
N ARG A 145 -10.39 9.58 -18.49
CA ARG A 145 -10.39 9.66 -19.97
C ARG A 145 -11.71 9.30 -20.61
N VAL A 146 -12.50 8.46 -19.95
CA VAL A 146 -13.80 7.99 -20.45
C VAL A 146 -14.90 9.04 -20.22
N THR A 147 -14.64 10.08 -19.42
CA THR A 147 -15.59 11.17 -19.18
C THR A 147 -16.07 11.80 -20.50
N PRO A 148 -17.38 11.71 -20.82
CA PRO A 148 -17.93 12.27 -22.06
C PRO A 148 -17.82 13.79 -22.08
N LYS A 149 -17.63 14.35 -23.28
CA LYS A 149 -17.46 15.80 -23.48
C LYS A 149 -18.65 16.61 -23.00
N GLU A 150 -19.86 16.04 -23.05
CA GLU A 150 -21.07 16.74 -22.59
C GLU A 150 -21.04 17.09 -21.10
N LEU A 151 -20.48 16.21 -20.26
CA LEU A 151 -20.32 16.50 -18.83
C LEU A 151 -19.34 17.65 -18.59
N LEU A 152 -18.31 17.78 -19.44
CA LEU A 152 -17.37 18.90 -19.37
C LEU A 152 -18.03 20.21 -19.78
N THR A 153 -18.84 20.20 -20.85
CA THR A 153 -19.60 21.39 -21.29
C THR A 153 -20.57 21.86 -20.21
N VAL A 154 -21.28 20.94 -19.56
CA VAL A 154 -22.18 21.28 -18.45
C VAL A 154 -21.40 21.82 -17.25
N ALA A 155 -20.30 21.18 -16.85
CA ALA A 155 -19.47 21.66 -15.75
C ALA A 155 -18.95 23.10 -15.98
N ASP A 156 -18.56 23.44 -17.21
CA ASP A 156 -18.14 24.79 -17.59
C ASP A 156 -19.28 25.81 -17.47
N GLN A 157 -20.50 25.44 -17.89
CA GLN A 157 -21.70 26.27 -17.71
C GLN A 157 -22.05 26.52 -16.24
N PHE A 158 -21.75 25.57 -15.36
CA PHE A 158 -21.93 25.71 -13.90
C PHE A 158 -20.78 26.46 -13.21
N GLY A 159 -19.76 26.90 -13.96
CA GLY A 159 -18.59 27.60 -13.40
C GLY A 159 -17.68 26.69 -12.57
N CYS A 160 -17.75 25.37 -12.75
CA CYS A 160 -16.88 24.43 -12.08
C CYS A 160 -15.45 24.57 -12.64
N ASN A 161 -14.47 24.66 -11.75
CA ASN A 161 -13.07 24.66 -12.15
C ASN A 161 -12.61 23.22 -12.48
N SER A 162 -11.42 23.04 -13.07
CA SER A 162 -10.94 21.71 -13.50
C SER A 162 -10.54 20.75 -12.35
N TRP A 163 -10.78 21.11 -11.09
CA TRP A 163 -10.61 20.31 -9.87
C TRP A 163 -11.94 20.08 -9.18
#